data_AF-A0AAD4QJY3-F1
#
_entry.id   AF-A0AAD4QJY3-F1
#
_cell.length_a   1.000
_cell.length_b   1.000
_cell.length_c   1.000
_cell.angle_alpha   90.00
_cell.angle_beta   90.00
_cell.angle_gamma   90.00
#
_symmetry.space_group_name_H-M   'P 1'
#
loop_
_entity.id
_entity.type
_entity.pdbx_description
1 polymer ?
#
loop_
_entity_poly.entity_id
_entity_poly.type
_entity_poly.pdbx_seq_one_letter_code
_entity_poly.pdbx_strand_id
1 'polypeptide(L)'
;MTFFLACLLHPETQKKAQDEIDLVTGRERLPTFQDRPRLLFVDGICNEVSRWIPIGPLGIPCVTSEDNIYEGYLVPKGGRGFMVYCCGHYNSSQGDPR
;
A
#
# COMPACT_ATOMS: atom_id res chain seq x y z
N MET A 1 1.25 -12.47 -7.45
CA MET A 1 2.39 -13.40 -7.62
C MET A 1 3.58 -13.08 -6.72
N THR A 2 3.77 -11.82 -6.31
CA THR A 2 4.84 -11.38 -5.40
C THR A 2 4.83 -12.03 -4.01
N PHE A 3 3.66 -12.37 -3.47
CA PHE A 3 3.55 -13.03 -2.16
C PHE A 3 4.28 -14.38 -2.11
N PHE A 4 4.08 -15.24 -3.10
CA PHE A 4 4.74 -16.54 -3.15
C PHE A 4 6.26 -16.40 -3.27
N LEU A 5 6.73 -15.41 -4.04
CA LEU A 5 8.15 -15.11 -4.14
C LEU A 5 8.72 -14.66 -2.78
N ALA A 6 8.02 -13.78 -2.06
CA ALA A 6 8.42 -13.34 -0.73
C ALA A 6 8.48 -14.52 0.27
N CYS A 7 7.50 -15.44 0.23
CA CYS A 7 7.54 -16.65 1.06
C CYS A 7 8.69 -17.59 0.71
N LEU A 8 9.01 -17.76 -0.58
CA LEU A 8 10.13 -18.59 -1.03
C LEU A 8 11.50 -18.01 -0.64
N LEU A 9 11.63 -16.68 -0.65
CA LEU A 9 12.87 -16.00 -0.25
C LEU A 9 13.03 -15.94 1.27
N HIS A 10 11.92 -15.94 2.02
CA HIS A 10 11.89 -15.78 3.48
C HIS A 10 11.05 -16.88 4.17
N PRO A 11 11.53 -18.14 4.16
CA PRO A 11 10.81 -19.27 4.76
C PRO A 11 10.58 -19.11 6.27
N GLU A 12 11.46 -18.42 6.98
CA GLU A 12 11.31 -18.09 8.40
C GLU A 12 10.11 -17.16 8.67
N THR A 13 9.87 -16.23 7.75
CA THR A 13 8.74 -15.30 7.82
C THR A 13 7.44 -16.03 7.50
N GLN A 14 7.46 -16.94 6.53
CA GLN A 14 6.33 -17.81 6.24
C GLN A 14 5.94 -18.67 7.46
N LYS A 15 6.93 -19.26 8.15
CA LYS A 15 6.66 -20.09 9.34
C LYS A 15 6.00 -19.28 10.46
N LYS A 16 6.50 -18.07 10.75
CA LYS A 16 5.89 -17.17 11.75
C LYS A 16 4.46 -16.79 11.40
N ALA A 17 4.17 -16.57 10.11
CA ALA A 17 2.81 -16.29 9.64
C ALA A 17 1.87 -17.48 9.85
N GLN A 18 2.35 -18.71 9.61
CA GLN A 18 1.59 -19.93 9.91
C GLN A 18 1.34 -20.09 11.41
N ASP A 19 2.33 -19.84 12.25
CA ASP A 19 2.20 -19.92 13.71
C ASP A 19 1.14 -18.92 14.24
N GLU A 20 1.09 -17.69 13.70
CA GLU A 20 0.05 -16.70 14.04
C GLU A 20 -1.35 -17.17 13.65
N ILE A 21 -1.50 -17.70 12.42
CA ILE A 21 -2.77 -18.23 11.92
C ILE A 21 -3.25 -19.39 12.78
N ASP A 22 -2.35 -20.31 13.09
CA ASP A 22 -2.64 -21.47 13.93
C ASP A 22 -3.08 -21.05 15.33
N LEU A 23 -2.47 -20.01 15.90
CA LEU A 23 -2.82 -19.48 17.21
C LEU A 23 -4.21 -18.82 17.24
N VAL A 24 -4.56 -18.07 16.19
CA VAL A 24 -5.86 -17.40 16.11
C VAL A 24 -7.00 -18.38 15.82
N THR A 25 -6.71 -19.42 15.04
CA THR A 25 -7.73 -20.33 14.51
C THR A 25 -7.81 -21.65 15.28
N GLY A 26 -6.84 -21.94 16.13
CA GLY A 26 -6.77 -23.18 16.92
C GLY A 26 -6.60 -24.44 16.07
N ARG A 27 -6.22 -24.30 14.78
CA ARG A 27 -6.17 -25.37 13.76
C ARG A 27 -7.49 -26.14 13.52
N GLU A 28 -8.60 -25.65 14.06
CA GLU A 28 -9.89 -26.34 13.99
C GLU A 28 -10.75 -25.88 12.79
N ARG A 29 -10.50 -24.66 12.31
CA ARG A 29 -11.22 -24.05 11.19
C ARG A 29 -10.29 -23.29 10.25
N LEU A 30 -10.84 -22.72 9.19
CA LEU A 30 -10.12 -21.78 8.33
C LEU A 30 -10.28 -20.33 8.84
N PRO A 31 -9.31 -19.44 8.58
CA PRO A 31 -9.41 -18.03 8.91
C PRO A 31 -10.58 -17.35 8.18
N THR A 32 -11.26 -16.45 8.86
CA THR A 32 -12.33 -15.63 8.29
C THR A 32 -11.97 -14.15 8.34
N PHE A 33 -12.71 -13.30 7.63
CA PHE A 33 -12.48 -11.84 7.68
C PHE A 33 -12.61 -11.23 9.08
N GLN A 34 -13.37 -11.88 9.98
CA GLN A 34 -13.52 -11.45 11.37
C GLN A 34 -12.23 -11.62 12.18
N ASP A 35 -11.34 -12.50 11.73
CA ASP A 35 -10.06 -12.77 12.39
C ASP A 35 -8.95 -11.79 11.97
N ARG A 36 -9.18 -11.00 10.92
CA ARG A 36 -8.20 -10.05 10.38
C ARG A 36 -7.59 -9.11 11.43
N PRO A 37 -8.35 -8.54 12.39
CA PRO A 37 -7.75 -7.69 13.44
C PRO A 37 -6.77 -8.42 14.36
N ARG A 38 -6.82 -9.75 14.41
CA ARG A 38 -5.94 -10.61 15.21
C ARG A 38 -4.76 -11.18 14.42
N LEU A 39 -4.75 -11.00 13.10
CA LEU A 39 -3.72 -11.48 12.18
C LEU A 39 -2.82 -10.31 11.73
N LEU A 40 -2.21 -9.62 12.70
CA LEU A 40 -1.46 -8.39 12.45
C LEU A 40 -0.16 -8.67 11.69
N PHE A 41 0.48 -9.81 11.92
CA PHE A 41 1.71 -10.17 11.21
C PHE A 41 1.43 -10.52 9.75
N VAL A 42 0.38 -11.31 9.49
CA VAL A 42 -0.07 -11.60 8.11
C VAL A 42 -0.47 -10.32 7.37
N ASP A 43 -1.20 -9.40 8.01
CA ASP A 43 -1.58 -8.12 7.39
C ASP A 43 -0.34 -7.25 7.10
N GLY A 44 0.65 -7.27 8.00
CA GLY A 44 1.95 -6.64 7.79
C GLY A 44 2.70 -7.18 6.57
N ILE A 45 2.73 -8.50 6.38
CA ILE A 45 3.34 -9.14 5.19
C ILE A 45 2.62 -8.70 3.92
N CYS A 46 1.28 -8.69 3.91
CA CYS A 46 0.50 -8.24 2.76
C CYS A 46 0.80 -6.79 2.38
N ASN A 47 0.92 -5.91 3.37
CA ASN A 47 1.31 -4.51 3.17
C ASN A 47 2.73 -4.38 2.61
N GLU A 48 3.69 -5.15 3.15
CA GLU A 48 5.09 -5.09 2.70
C GLU A 48 5.27 -5.65 1.28
N VAL A 49 4.55 -6.71 0.93
CA VAL A 49 4.53 -7.24 -0.45
C VAL A 49 3.95 -6.22 -1.42
N SER A 50 2.92 -5.48 -1.00
CA SER A 50 2.33 -4.39 -1.78
C SER A 50 3.26 -3.18 -1.89
N ARG A 51 4.11 -2.93 -0.89
CA ARG A 51 5.16 -1.91 -0.94
C ARG A 51 6.27 -2.28 -1.92
N TRP A 52 6.69 -3.55 -1.96
CA TRP A 52 7.76 -4.01 -2.84
C TRP A 52 7.36 -3.98 -4.32
N ILE A 53 6.14 -4.41 -4.62
CA ILE A 53 5.60 -4.39 -5.98
C ILE A 53 4.17 -3.85 -5.92
N PRO A 54 4.00 -2.51 -5.92
CA PRO A 54 2.67 -1.92 -5.94
C PRO A 54 1.96 -2.33 -7.23
N ILE A 55 0.69 -2.71 -7.12
CA ILE A 55 -0.15 -3.19 -8.24
C ILE A 55 -0.29 -2.11 -9.34
N GLY A 56 -0.06 -0.84 -9.01
CA GLY A 56 0.11 0.26 -9.97
C GLY A 56 1.33 1.12 -9.59
N PRO A 57 2.54 0.82 -10.10
CA PRO A 57 3.74 1.60 -9.76
C PRO A 57 3.65 3.07 -10.22
N LEU A 58 2.80 3.35 -11.21
CA LEU A 58 2.59 4.69 -11.79
C LEU A 58 1.24 5.32 -11.42
N GLY A 59 0.45 4.65 -10.57
CA GLY A 59 -0.89 5.12 -10.18
C GLY A 59 -1.87 5.26 -11.35
N ILE A 60 -2.99 5.92 -11.09
CA ILE A 60 -3.94 6.36 -12.12
C ILE A 60 -3.47 7.72 -12.62
N PRO A 61 -3.38 7.97 -13.95
CA PRO A 61 -3.06 9.29 -14.46
C PRO A 61 -4.07 10.32 -13.96
N CYS A 62 -3.59 11.32 -13.23
CA CYS A 62 -4.40 12.46 -12.83
C CYS A 62 -4.23 13.57 -13.87
N VAL A 63 -5.31 14.29 -14.13
CA VAL A 63 -5.30 15.48 -14.99
C VAL A 63 -5.30 16.71 -14.10
N THR A 64 -4.35 17.61 -14.30
CA THR A 64 -4.35 18.93 -13.65
C THR A 64 -5.55 19.73 -14.15
N SER A 65 -6.46 20.08 -13.24
CA SER A 65 -7.62 20.93 -13.57
C SER A 65 -7.26 22.41 -13.68
N GLU A 66 -6.09 22.81 -13.18
CA GLU A 66 -5.56 24.16 -13.14
C GLU A 66 -4.04 24.15 -13.37
N ASP A 67 -3.48 25.29 -13.79
CA ASP A 67 -2.03 25.45 -13.95
C ASP A 67 -1.38 25.46 -12.56
N ASN A 68 -0.42 24.56 -12.33
CA ASN A 68 0.30 24.48 -11.05
C ASN A 68 1.81 24.48 -11.26
N ILE A 69 2.55 25.08 -10.33
CA ILE A 69 4.02 25.05 -10.33
C ILE A 69 4.45 23.98 -9.33
N TYR A 70 5.05 22.90 -9.83
CA TYR A 70 5.58 21.82 -9.01
C TYR A 70 7.10 21.78 -9.14
N GLU A 71 7.83 21.90 -8.03
CA GLU A 71 9.32 21.88 -7.99
C GLU A 71 9.97 22.84 -9.00
N GLY A 72 9.38 24.02 -9.21
CA GLY A 72 9.87 25.03 -10.16
C GLY A 72 9.49 24.81 -11.63
N TYR A 73 8.76 23.73 -11.94
CA TYR A 73 8.25 23.45 -13.29
C TYR A 73 6.77 23.82 -13.40
N LEU A 74 6.42 24.54 -14.47
CA LEU A 74 5.02 24.86 -14.80
C LEU A 74 4.34 23.61 -15.39
N VAL A 75 3.35 23.08 -14.69
CA VAL A 75 2.48 22.01 -15.17
C VAL A 75 1.20 22.65 -15.72
N PRO A 76 0.99 22.65 -17.06
CA PRO A 76 -0.19 23.25 -17.65
C PRO A 76 -1.46 22.45 -17.38
N LYS A 77 -2.59 23.15 -17.34
CA LYS A 77 -3.95 22.63 -17.23
C LYS A 77 -4.23 21.66 -18.37
N GLY A 78 -4.76 20.48 -18.03
CA GLY A 78 -4.96 19.39 -18.97
C GLY A 78 -3.73 18.51 -19.20
N GLY A 79 -2.61 18.77 -18.51
CA GLY A 79 -1.46 17.89 -18.48
C GLY A 79 -1.83 16.53 -17.91
N ARG A 80 -1.68 15.46 -18.72
CA ARG A 80 -1.81 14.07 -18.26
C ARG A 80 -0.47 13.63 -17.68
N GLY A 81 -0.33 13.72 -16.36
CA GLY A 81 0.80 13.17 -15.62
C GLY A 81 0.45 11.81 -15.01
N PHE A 82 1.32 10.82 -15.14
CA PHE A 82 1.26 9.63 -14.29
C PHE A 82 1.67 10.05 -12.88
N MET A 83 0.72 10.04 -11.94
CA MET A 83 0.99 10.45 -10.58
C MET A 83 1.71 9.32 -9.83
N VAL A 84 3.04 9.42 -9.75
CA VAL A 84 3.83 8.60 -8.83
C VAL A 84 3.60 9.12 -7.42
N TYR A 85 2.67 8.49 -6.70
CA TYR A 85 2.59 8.37 -5.23
C TYR A 85 2.84 9.61 -4.32
N CYS A 86 2.69 10.84 -4.80
CA CYS A 86 2.96 12.05 -3.98
C CYS A 86 1.76 12.98 -3.72
N CYS A 87 0.51 12.57 -3.99
CA CYS A 87 -0.66 13.29 -3.44
C CYS A 87 -1.12 12.76 -2.07
N GLY A 88 -0.63 11.58 -1.64
CA GLY A 88 -0.97 10.99 -0.34
C GLY A 88 -0.22 11.58 0.85
N HIS A 89 0.78 12.43 0.61
CA HIS A 89 1.60 13.06 1.66
C HIS A 89 1.71 14.59 1.52
N TYR A 90 0.86 15.25 0.74
CA TYR A 90 0.66 16.69 0.91
C TYR A 90 -0.32 16.94 2.07
N ASN A 91 0.14 16.68 3.28
CA ASN A 91 -0.43 17.30 4.46
C ASN A 91 0.69 18.09 5.15
N SER A 92 0.83 19.35 4.72
CA SER A 92 1.35 20.38 5.61
C SER A 92 0.56 21.66 5.39
N SER A 93 0.05 22.16 6.53
CA SER A 93 -0.60 23.46 6.75
C SER A 93 -1.98 23.69 6.15
N GLN A 94 -2.98 23.44 7.01
CA GLN A 94 -4.13 24.32 7.14
C GLN A 94 -3.76 25.80 6.97
N GLY A 95 -4.62 26.50 6.23
CA GLY A 95 -4.68 27.95 6.10
C GLY A 95 -5.93 28.33 5.31
N ASP A 96 -7.10 28.07 5.90
CA ASP A 96 -8.41 28.58 5.46
C ASP A 96 -8.39 30.13 5.35
N PRO A 97 -9.21 30.75 4.47
CA PRO A 97 -8.97 32.06 3.91
C PRO A 97 -9.53 33.18 4.79
N ARG A 98 -8.73 34.23 4.96
CA ARG A 98 -9.17 35.62 5.09
C ARG A 98 -8.19 36.52 4.35
#